data_AF-A0AAW0XU08-F1
#
_entry.id   AF-A0AAW0XU08-F1
#
_cell.length_a   1.000
_cell.length_b   1.000
_cell.length_c   1.000
_cell.angle_alpha   90.00
_cell.angle_beta   90.00
_cell.angle_gamma   90.00
#
_symmetry.space_group_name_H-M   'P 1'
#
loop_
_entity.id
_entity.type
_entity.pdbx_description
1 polymer ?
#
loop_
_entity_poly.entity_id
_entity_poly.type
_entity_poly.pdbx_seq_one_letter_code
_entity_poly.pdbx_strand_id
1 'polypeptide(L)'
;MLKLIFLISLAVVSTAGMLYADSCTPDCTGKNDLDKVADPLNCTNYYICLSGIPSDHALPCDAGMIFDPEGGNCATGPDCTPSCEVTVCPITCNGTYSFISDPFDCSTYYICLPSNIVTLNCDSDTPYFNGETCVKDKGVCCQVSCTPYCGPGIVEAPDPFDCRKYYICTEEGVPNEAYHFQCDSGDSFDYQTGRCAPGATCKNLCD
;
A
#
# COMPACT_ATOMS: atom_id res chain seq x y z
N MET A 1 -30.22 11.13 65.58
CA MET A 1 -30.69 10.48 64.34
C MET A 1 -30.44 11.50 63.24
N LEU A 2 -29.44 11.36 62.37
CA LEU A 2 -29.41 10.45 61.23
C LEU A 2 -27.95 10.41 60.71
N LYS A 3 -27.33 9.22 60.60
CA LYS A 3 -26.01 9.03 59.98
C LYS A 3 -26.19 9.02 58.46
N LEU A 4 -25.63 10.00 57.76
CA LEU A 4 -25.59 10.01 56.30
C LEU A 4 -24.38 9.20 55.83
N ILE A 5 -24.64 8.00 55.32
CA ILE A 5 -23.64 7.06 54.80
C ILE A 5 -23.36 7.47 53.35
N PHE A 6 -22.13 7.90 53.05
CA PHE A 6 -21.65 8.08 51.68
C PHE A 6 -21.34 6.71 51.08
N LEU A 7 -22.15 6.24 50.14
CA LEU A 7 -21.86 5.08 49.30
C LEU A 7 -21.09 5.56 48.07
N ILE A 8 -19.79 5.29 48.03
CA ILE A 8 -18.96 5.50 46.85
C ILE A 8 -19.14 4.28 45.94
N SER A 9 -19.94 4.41 44.89
CA SER A 9 -20.09 3.42 43.84
C SER A 9 -18.85 3.42 42.94
N LEU A 10 -18.05 2.36 43.02
CA LEU A 10 -16.92 2.12 42.13
C LEU A 10 -17.47 1.69 40.75
N ALA A 11 -17.57 2.63 39.81
CA ALA A 11 -17.88 2.32 38.43
C ALA A 11 -16.61 1.76 37.77
N VAL A 12 -16.60 0.45 37.50
CA VAL A 12 -15.55 -0.19 36.69
C VAL A 12 -15.82 0.21 35.24
N VAL A 13 -15.11 1.22 34.76
CA VAL A 13 -15.11 1.58 33.34
C VAL A 13 -14.26 0.54 32.62
N SER A 14 -14.92 -0.48 32.07
CA SER A 14 -14.28 -1.41 31.14
C SER A 14 -14.15 -0.72 29.81
N THR A 15 -13.07 0.05 29.61
CA THR A 15 -12.64 0.42 28.25
C THR A 15 -12.09 -0.84 27.59
N ALA A 16 -12.99 -1.66 27.03
CA ALA A 16 -12.62 -2.46 25.88
C ALA A 16 -12.39 -1.46 24.74
N GLY A 17 -11.20 -0.84 24.73
CA GLY A 17 -10.70 -0.17 23.56
C GLY A 17 -10.63 -1.24 22.49
N MET A 18 -11.57 -1.19 21.55
CA MET A 18 -11.47 -1.94 20.31
C MET A 18 -10.16 -1.50 19.67
N LEU A 19 -9.16 -2.37 19.73
CA LEU A 19 -7.99 -2.29 18.88
C LEU A 19 -8.50 -2.62 17.47
N TYR A 20 -9.08 -1.63 16.79
CA TYR A 20 -9.12 -1.66 15.34
C TYR A 20 -7.66 -1.54 14.92
N ALA A 21 -7.05 -2.68 14.64
CA ALA A 21 -5.85 -2.66 13.81
C ALA A 21 -6.31 -2.05 12.48
N ASP A 22 -5.86 -0.83 12.19
CA ASP A 22 -5.83 -0.30 10.82
C ASP A 22 -4.94 -1.23 10.02
N SER A 23 -5.49 -2.37 9.59
CA SER A 23 -4.85 -3.22 8.61
C SER A 23 -5.26 -2.69 7.25
N CYS A 24 -4.32 -2.14 6.48
CA CYS A 24 -4.51 -1.74 5.09
C CYS A 24 -4.67 -2.96 4.15
N THR A 25 -5.36 -3.99 4.62
CA THR A 25 -5.57 -5.29 3.96
C THR A 25 -7.05 -5.64 4.06
N PRO A 26 -7.65 -6.23 3.02
CA PRO A 26 -9.04 -6.68 3.07
C PRO A 26 -9.24 -7.71 4.20
N ASP A 27 -10.29 -7.52 5.01
CA ASP A 27 -10.57 -8.34 6.18
C ASP A 27 -11.79 -9.24 5.97
N CYS A 28 -11.56 -10.55 5.91
CA CYS A 28 -12.60 -11.57 5.83
C CYS A 28 -12.98 -12.18 7.19
N THR A 29 -12.50 -11.62 8.30
CA THR A 29 -12.80 -12.11 9.65
C THR A 29 -14.31 -12.06 9.92
N GLY A 30 -14.89 -13.22 10.23
CA GLY A 30 -16.33 -13.33 10.52
C GLY A 30 -17.25 -13.21 9.30
N LYS A 31 -16.69 -13.24 8.08
CA LYS A 31 -17.45 -13.27 6.83
C LYS A 31 -17.64 -14.70 6.33
N ASN A 32 -18.75 -14.95 5.64
CA ASN A 32 -19.03 -16.23 4.99
C ASN A 32 -18.33 -16.32 3.63
N ASP A 33 -18.29 -17.53 3.08
CA ASP A 33 -17.90 -17.72 1.70
C ASP A 33 -18.80 -16.90 0.77
N LEU A 34 -18.16 -16.23 -0.18
CA LEU A 34 -18.75 -15.33 -1.17
C LEU A 34 -19.21 -13.96 -0.64
N ASP A 35 -19.04 -13.67 0.65
CA ASP A 35 -19.25 -12.32 1.17
C ASP A 35 -18.23 -11.37 0.54
N LYS A 36 -18.67 -10.12 0.30
CA LYS A 36 -17.83 -9.06 -0.24
C LYS A 36 -17.34 -8.14 0.86
N VAL A 37 -16.07 -7.75 0.78
CA VAL A 37 -15.44 -6.83 1.74
C VAL A 37 -14.75 -5.71 0.99
N ALA A 38 -14.68 -4.53 1.61
CA ALA A 38 -14.11 -3.36 0.95
C ALA A 38 -12.62 -3.57 0.65
N ASP A 39 -12.17 -3.04 -0.48
CA ASP A 39 -10.75 -2.74 -0.66
C ASP A 39 -10.40 -1.49 0.16
N PRO A 40 -9.53 -1.59 1.18
CA PRO A 40 -9.18 -0.44 2.02
C PRO A 40 -8.48 0.69 1.26
N LEU A 41 -7.81 0.39 0.14
CA LEU A 41 -7.06 1.36 -0.67
C LEU A 41 -7.85 1.90 -1.87
N ASN A 42 -8.95 1.25 -2.25
CA ASN A 42 -9.79 1.73 -3.34
C ASN A 42 -11.27 1.47 -3.09
N CYS A 43 -12.00 2.53 -2.73
CA CYS A 43 -13.44 2.50 -2.47
C CYS A 43 -14.31 2.11 -3.67
N THR A 44 -13.77 2.05 -4.90
CA THR A 44 -14.51 1.49 -6.06
C THR A 44 -14.34 0.00 -6.21
N ASN A 45 -13.57 -0.66 -5.35
CA ASN A 45 -13.24 -2.08 -5.46
C ASN A 45 -13.64 -2.86 -4.20
N TYR A 46 -13.73 -4.18 -4.35
CA TYR A 46 -14.04 -5.11 -3.26
C TYR A 46 -13.36 -6.46 -3.45
N TYR A 47 -13.19 -7.20 -2.37
CA TYR A 47 -12.71 -8.58 -2.37
C TYR A 47 -13.85 -9.55 -2.07
N ILE A 48 -13.70 -10.80 -2.51
CA ILE A 48 -14.63 -11.89 -2.18
C ILE A 48 -13.97 -12.83 -1.19
N CYS A 49 -14.63 -13.11 -0.08
CA CYS A 49 -14.12 -14.04 0.92
C CYS A 49 -14.35 -15.50 0.51
N LEU A 50 -13.35 -16.35 0.71
CA LEU A 50 -13.46 -17.80 0.58
C LEU A 50 -12.64 -18.46 1.69
N SER A 51 -13.28 -19.27 2.53
CA SER A 51 -12.66 -19.91 3.69
C SER A 51 -11.94 -18.93 4.62
N GLY A 52 -12.51 -17.72 4.78
CA GLY A 52 -11.93 -16.66 5.61
C GLY A 52 -10.74 -15.93 4.98
N ILE A 53 -10.43 -16.17 3.71
CA ILE A 53 -9.34 -15.53 2.97
C ILE A 53 -9.97 -14.64 1.87
N PRO A 54 -9.53 -13.37 1.71
CA PRO A 54 -9.95 -12.53 0.60
C PRO A 54 -9.51 -13.13 -0.74
N SER A 55 -10.22 -12.79 -1.82
CA SER A 55 -9.80 -13.13 -3.18
C SER A 55 -8.41 -12.58 -3.47
N ASP A 56 -7.70 -13.21 -4.39
CA ASP A 56 -6.36 -12.74 -4.77
C ASP A 56 -6.41 -11.31 -5.34
N HIS A 57 -7.49 -10.97 -6.04
CA HIS A 57 -7.66 -9.65 -6.65
C HIS A 57 -8.89 -8.94 -6.14
N ALA A 58 -8.75 -7.62 -5.99
CA ALA A 58 -9.88 -6.74 -5.86
C ALA A 58 -10.66 -6.74 -7.17
N LEU A 59 -11.98 -6.89 -7.08
CA LEU A 59 -12.89 -6.79 -8.19
C LEU A 59 -13.45 -5.37 -8.23
N PRO A 60 -13.48 -4.74 -9.42
CA PRO A 60 -14.03 -3.40 -9.55
C PRO A 60 -15.56 -3.43 -9.46
N CYS A 61 -16.13 -2.34 -8.95
CA CYS A 61 -17.51 -1.99 -9.19
C CYS A 61 -17.71 -1.51 -10.64
N ASP A 62 -18.96 -1.51 -11.11
CA ASP A 62 -19.30 -0.90 -12.39
C ASP A 62 -18.90 0.58 -12.41
N ALA A 63 -18.63 1.11 -13.61
CA ALA A 63 -18.12 2.47 -13.78
C ALA A 63 -18.99 3.53 -13.07
N GLY A 64 -18.37 4.28 -12.16
CA GLY A 64 -19.03 5.34 -11.38
C GLY A 64 -19.75 4.85 -10.11
N MET A 65 -19.63 3.57 -9.76
CA MET A 65 -20.19 2.99 -8.54
C MET A 65 -19.12 2.82 -7.46
N ILE A 66 -19.54 2.88 -6.20
CA ILE A 66 -18.69 2.77 -5.02
C ILE A 66 -19.13 1.53 -4.24
N PHE A 67 -18.20 0.78 -3.66
CA PHE A 67 -18.53 -0.37 -2.85
C PHE A 67 -19.06 0.07 -1.48
N ASP A 68 -20.28 -0.37 -1.13
CA ASP A 68 -20.87 -0.20 0.19
C ASP A 68 -20.55 -1.43 1.06
N PRO A 69 -19.65 -1.34 2.06
CA PRO A 69 -19.32 -2.47 2.93
C PRO A 69 -20.44 -2.87 3.90
N GLU A 70 -21.38 -1.97 4.21
CA GLU A 70 -22.54 -2.32 5.05
C GLU A 70 -23.56 -3.13 4.25
N GLY A 71 -23.82 -2.72 3.00
CA GLY A 71 -24.71 -3.44 2.07
C GLY A 71 -24.08 -4.67 1.42
N GLY A 72 -22.75 -4.72 1.34
CA GLY A 72 -22.02 -5.78 0.62
C GLY A 72 -22.20 -5.69 -0.90
N ASN A 73 -22.47 -4.50 -1.44
CA ASN A 73 -22.74 -4.31 -2.86
C ASN A 73 -22.25 -2.95 -3.38
N CYS A 74 -22.07 -2.86 -4.70
CA CYS A 74 -21.77 -1.58 -5.35
C CYS A 74 -23.05 -0.72 -5.44
N ALA A 75 -22.95 0.56 -5.15
CA ALA A 75 -24.04 1.52 -5.23
C ALA A 75 -23.54 2.90 -5.69
N THR A 76 -24.45 3.74 -6.20
CA THR A 76 -24.16 5.16 -6.40
C THR A 76 -24.03 5.82 -5.04
N GLY A 77 -22.82 6.31 -4.73
CA GLY A 77 -22.51 7.04 -3.50
C GLY A 77 -21.95 8.43 -3.81
N PRO A 78 -22.07 9.40 -2.89
CA PRO A 78 -21.65 10.77 -3.15
C PRO A 78 -20.13 10.95 -3.13
N ASP A 79 -19.38 10.16 -2.35
CA ASP A 79 -17.94 10.35 -2.15
C ASP A 79 -17.22 9.00 -2.03
N CYS A 80 -16.18 8.82 -2.85
CA CYS A 80 -15.28 7.69 -2.78
C CYS A 80 -14.06 8.10 -1.95
N THR A 81 -14.00 7.64 -0.71
CA THR A 81 -12.85 7.86 0.17
C THR A 81 -12.32 6.50 0.63
N PRO A 82 -11.12 6.07 0.19
CA PRO A 82 -10.46 4.89 0.72
C PRO A 82 -10.33 4.96 2.24
N SER A 83 -10.47 3.82 2.92
CA SER A 83 -10.34 3.76 4.38
C SER A 83 -8.88 3.86 4.83
N CYS A 84 -7.96 3.54 3.93
CA CYS A 84 -6.54 3.59 4.15
C CYS A 84 -5.88 4.44 3.07
N GLU A 85 -4.90 5.22 3.47
CA GLU A 85 -4.03 5.92 2.54
C GLU A 85 -3.05 4.91 1.96
N VAL A 86 -2.90 4.96 0.64
CA VAL A 86 -1.86 4.22 -0.05
C VAL A 86 -0.52 4.69 0.48
N THR A 87 0.13 3.87 1.30
CA THR A 87 1.48 4.15 1.73
C THR A 87 2.39 3.75 0.58
N VAL A 88 2.66 4.71 -0.31
CA VAL A 88 3.78 4.67 -1.27
C VAL A 88 4.98 4.05 -0.58
N CYS A 89 5.73 3.14 -1.23
CA CYS A 89 6.96 2.53 -0.72
C CYS A 89 7.66 3.49 0.25
N PRO A 90 7.53 3.27 1.58
CA PRO A 90 7.75 4.35 2.53
C PRO A 90 9.21 4.76 2.45
N ILE A 91 9.44 5.95 1.93
CA ILE A 91 10.76 6.53 1.83
C ILE A 91 11.23 6.78 3.25
N THR A 92 12.03 5.85 3.76
CA THR A 92 12.41 5.83 5.16
C THR A 92 13.65 6.69 5.33
N CYS A 93 13.47 7.83 6.00
CA CYS A 93 14.58 8.73 6.29
C CYS A 93 15.50 8.11 7.34
N ASN A 94 16.75 7.85 6.93
CA ASN A 94 17.80 7.37 7.85
C ASN A 94 18.41 8.52 8.69
N GLY A 95 17.89 9.74 8.54
CA GLY A 95 18.26 10.93 9.29
C GLY A 95 17.65 12.21 8.70
N THR A 96 17.74 13.31 9.44
CA THR A 96 17.37 14.63 8.92
C THR A 96 18.42 15.09 7.91
N TYR A 97 17.98 15.60 6.76
CA TYR A 97 18.79 16.04 5.62
C TYR A 97 19.50 14.91 4.86
N SER A 98 19.04 13.66 5.01
CA SER A 98 19.53 12.56 4.17
C SER A 98 18.95 12.63 2.77
N PHE A 99 19.74 12.23 1.78
CA PHE A 99 19.27 11.98 0.44
C PHE A 99 18.87 10.52 0.28
N ILE A 100 17.80 10.27 -0.47
CA ILE A 100 17.33 8.93 -0.81
C ILE A 100 17.11 8.88 -2.30
N SER A 101 17.72 7.93 -3.00
CA SER A 101 17.45 7.73 -4.42
C SER A 101 16.04 7.20 -4.63
N ASP A 102 15.40 7.58 -5.74
CA ASP A 102 14.20 6.87 -6.18
C ASP A 102 14.59 5.46 -6.64
N PRO A 103 13.91 4.40 -6.14
CA PRO A 103 14.23 3.02 -6.47
C PRO A 103 13.96 2.64 -7.95
N PHE A 104 13.22 3.47 -8.67
CA PHE A 104 12.68 3.19 -10.00
C PHE A 104 13.10 4.22 -11.03
N ASP A 105 13.39 5.45 -10.58
CA ASP A 105 13.92 6.50 -11.42
C ASP A 105 15.28 6.96 -10.90
N CYS A 106 16.34 6.47 -11.55
CA CYS A 106 17.71 6.86 -11.24
C CYS A 106 17.97 8.38 -11.36
N SER A 107 17.09 9.12 -12.04
CA SER A 107 17.18 10.58 -12.11
C SER A 107 16.43 11.27 -10.98
N THR A 108 15.55 10.59 -10.25
CA THR A 108 14.79 11.14 -9.14
C THR A 108 15.45 10.80 -7.80
N TYR A 109 15.45 11.74 -6.88
CA TYR A 109 15.90 11.54 -5.51
C TYR A 109 15.12 12.44 -4.56
N TYR A 110 15.24 12.16 -3.27
CA TYR A 110 14.45 12.79 -2.23
C TYR A 110 15.35 13.38 -1.16
N ILE A 111 14.97 14.54 -0.62
CA ILE A 111 15.57 15.13 0.58
C ILE A 111 14.62 14.92 1.74
N CYS A 112 15.12 14.25 2.78
CA CYS A 112 14.45 14.12 4.05
C CYS A 112 14.59 15.40 4.88
N LEU A 113 13.50 16.13 5.10
CA LEU A 113 13.44 17.25 6.05
C LEU A 113 12.75 16.78 7.34
N PRO A 114 12.87 17.52 8.47
CA PRO A 114 12.29 17.10 9.75
C PRO A 114 10.78 16.82 9.72
N SER A 115 10.06 17.42 8.76
CA SER A 115 8.59 17.40 8.71
C SER A 115 8.03 16.94 7.37
N ASN A 116 8.86 16.76 6.35
CA ASN A 116 8.41 16.42 5.00
C ASN A 116 9.55 15.86 4.15
N ILE A 117 9.19 15.25 3.02
CA ILE A 117 10.11 14.77 2.00
C ILE A 117 9.97 15.68 0.78
N VAL A 118 11.09 16.06 0.17
CA VAL A 118 11.12 16.88 -1.05
C VAL A 118 11.67 16.04 -2.19
N THR A 119 10.92 15.90 -3.28
CA THR A 119 11.35 15.22 -4.51
C THR A 119 12.16 16.17 -5.39
N LEU A 120 13.25 15.68 -5.96
CA LEU A 120 14.15 16.39 -6.87
C LEU A 120 14.56 15.48 -8.03
N ASN A 121 14.99 16.11 -9.12
CA ASN A 121 15.50 15.42 -10.30
C ASN A 121 16.91 15.87 -10.63
N CYS A 122 17.71 14.93 -11.12
CA CYS A 122 19.01 15.19 -11.72
C CYS A 122 18.86 15.83 -13.10
N ASP A 123 19.77 16.75 -13.40
CA ASP A 123 19.83 17.39 -14.71
C ASP A 123 20.31 16.41 -15.80
N SER A 124 20.01 16.74 -17.06
CA SER A 124 20.36 15.93 -18.24
C SER A 124 21.87 15.71 -18.42
N ASP A 125 22.71 16.60 -17.89
CA ASP A 125 24.17 16.46 -17.93
C ASP A 125 24.71 15.42 -16.94
N THR A 126 23.98 15.11 -15.87
CA THR A 126 24.36 14.16 -14.82
C THR A 126 23.14 13.37 -14.36
N PRO A 127 22.53 12.53 -15.22
CA PRO A 127 21.14 12.08 -15.03
C PRO A 127 20.96 10.97 -13.99
N TYR A 128 22.01 10.59 -13.24
CA TYR A 128 21.95 9.46 -12.30
C TYR A 128 22.35 9.89 -10.89
N PHE A 129 21.45 9.75 -9.92
CA PHE A 129 21.73 10.01 -8.52
C PHE A 129 22.45 8.81 -7.89
N ASN A 130 23.63 9.03 -7.31
CA ASN A 130 24.44 7.97 -6.69
C ASN A 130 24.18 7.76 -5.19
N GLY A 131 23.15 8.41 -4.63
CA GLY A 131 22.89 8.44 -3.19
C GLY A 131 23.42 9.70 -2.48
N GLU A 132 24.27 10.50 -3.13
CA GLU A 132 24.82 11.75 -2.60
C GLU A 132 24.70 12.92 -3.59
N THR A 133 24.97 12.66 -4.87
CA THR A 133 24.95 13.66 -5.94
C THR A 133 24.55 13.06 -7.28
N CYS A 134 24.18 13.94 -8.21
CA CYS A 134 23.90 13.59 -9.59
C CYS A 134 25.21 13.40 -10.37
N VAL A 135 25.35 12.27 -11.05
CA VAL A 135 26.54 11.89 -11.83
C VAL A 135 26.16 11.36 -13.21
N LYS A 136 27.17 11.20 -14.07
CA LYS A 136 27.01 10.67 -15.43
C LYS A 136 26.98 9.15 -15.52
N ASP A 137 27.53 8.48 -14.51
CA ASP A 137 27.64 7.02 -14.51
C ASP A 137 26.27 6.40 -14.26
N LYS A 138 25.82 5.53 -15.16
CA LYS A 138 24.55 4.81 -15.02
C LYS A 138 24.62 3.72 -13.94
N GLY A 139 25.82 3.19 -13.68
CA GLY A 139 26.01 2.05 -12.77
C GLY A 139 25.89 2.37 -11.28
N VAL A 140 25.82 3.65 -10.93
CA VAL A 140 25.69 4.13 -9.54
C VAL A 140 24.25 4.24 -9.05
N CYS A 141 23.28 4.04 -9.94
CA CYS A 141 21.89 3.96 -9.54
C CYS A 141 21.73 2.85 -8.51
N CYS A 142 20.94 3.10 -7.44
CA CYS A 142 20.64 2.13 -6.40
C CYS A 142 20.46 0.76 -7.06
N GLN A 143 21.28 -0.23 -6.68
CA GLN A 143 21.16 -1.56 -7.24
C GLN A 143 19.73 -2.02 -7.01
N VAL A 144 18.93 -1.97 -8.07
CA VAL A 144 17.62 -2.56 -8.09
C VAL A 144 17.84 -4.01 -7.68
N SER A 145 17.30 -4.37 -6.51
CA SER A 145 17.28 -5.76 -6.09
C SER A 145 16.40 -6.51 -7.09
N CYS A 146 16.99 -7.39 -7.90
CA CYS A 146 16.26 -8.29 -8.78
C CYS A 146 15.66 -9.48 -8.03
N THR A 147 15.31 -9.26 -6.77
CA THR A 147 14.61 -10.20 -5.91
C THR A 147 13.43 -9.42 -5.33
N PRO A 148 12.18 -9.83 -5.62
CA PRO A 148 11.01 -9.16 -5.09
C PRO A 148 11.03 -9.24 -3.55
N TYR A 149 10.48 -8.23 -2.89
CA TYR A 149 10.52 -8.13 -1.43
C TYR A 149 9.26 -7.50 -0.86
N CYS A 150 8.67 -8.20 0.10
CA CYS A 150 7.57 -7.77 0.95
C CYS A 150 8.14 -7.15 2.22
N GLY A 151 8.08 -5.82 2.31
CA GLY A 151 8.47 -5.07 3.50
C GLY A 151 7.32 -4.85 4.48
N PRO A 152 7.59 -4.31 5.67
CA PRO A 152 6.56 -3.96 6.63
C PRO A 152 5.53 -3.01 5.99
N GLY A 153 4.25 -3.37 6.04
CA GLY A 153 3.15 -2.58 5.47
C GLY A 153 3.04 -2.61 3.94
N ILE A 154 3.87 -3.37 3.24
CA ILE A 154 3.73 -3.61 1.79
C ILE A 154 2.74 -4.76 1.61
N VAL A 155 1.63 -4.49 0.91
CA VAL A 155 0.60 -5.49 0.59
C VAL A 155 0.81 -6.09 -0.78
N GLU A 156 1.34 -5.30 -1.71
CA GLU A 156 1.70 -5.75 -3.06
C GLU A 156 3.11 -5.28 -3.40
N ALA A 157 3.95 -6.20 -3.86
CA ALA A 157 5.32 -5.92 -4.29
C ALA A 157 5.45 -6.09 -5.82
N PRO A 158 6.17 -5.21 -6.53
CA PRO A 158 6.34 -5.36 -7.98
C PRO A 158 7.18 -6.59 -8.34
N ASP A 159 6.87 -7.24 -9.47
CA ASP A 159 7.83 -8.15 -10.10
C ASP A 159 8.95 -7.33 -10.75
N PRO A 160 10.23 -7.56 -10.37
CA PRO A 160 11.35 -6.83 -10.96
C PRO A 160 11.56 -7.13 -12.45
N PHE A 161 11.10 -8.25 -12.98
CA PHE A 161 11.31 -8.67 -14.38
C PHE A 161 10.09 -8.49 -15.28
N ASP A 162 8.91 -8.22 -14.72
CA ASP A 162 7.67 -8.04 -15.47
C ASP A 162 6.79 -6.95 -14.85
N CYS A 163 6.84 -5.74 -15.42
CA CYS A 163 6.09 -4.57 -14.94
C CYS A 163 4.56 -4.71 -14.99
N ARG A 164 4.05 -5.83 -15.50
CA ARG A 164 2.62 -6.17 -15.50
C ARG A 164 2.29 -7.22 -14.45
N LYS A 165 3.23 -7.55 -13.57
CA LYS A 165 3.05 -8.52 -12.51
C LYS A 165 3.48 -7.98 -11.17
N TYR A 166 2.93 -8.62 -10.15
CA TYR A 166 3.15 -8.26 -8.75
C TYR A 166 2.92 -9.47 -7.87
N TYR A 167 3.41 -9.37 -6.64
CA TYR A 167 3.22 -10.37 -5.61
C TYR A 167 2.31 -9.82 -4.53
N ILE A 168 1.43 -10.66 -4.00
CA ILE A 168 0.71 -10.34 -2.76
C ILE A 168 1.58 -10.75 -1.57
N CYS A 169 1.78 -9.80 -0.66
CA CYS A 169 2.61 -9.97 0.51
C CYS A 169 1.80 -10.53 1.68
N THR A 170 2.04 -11.81 1.98
CA THR A 170 1.45 -12.50 3.14
C THR A 170 2.36 -12.51 4.36
N GLU A 171 3.66 -12.33 4.15
CA GLU A 171 4.69 -12.25 5.19
C GLU A 171 5.84 -11.34 4.73
N GLU A 172 6.62 -10.81 5.68
CA GLU A 172 7.81 -10.03 5.35
C GLU A 172 8.92 -10.93 4.79
N GLY A 173 9.58 -10.49 3.73
CA GLY A 173 10.65 -11.25 3.08
C GLY A 173 10.46 -11.41 1.58
N VAL A 174 11.06 -12.46 1.03
CA VAL A 174 10.88 -12.80 -0.40
C VAL A 174 9.49 -13.40 -0.58
N PRO A 175 8.64 -12.85 -1.46
CA PRO A 175 7.28 -13.35 -1.65
C PRO A 175 7.28 -14.76 -2.24
N ASN A 176 6.21 -15.49 -1.94
CA ASN A 176 5.99 -16.84 -2.47
C ASN A 176 5.44 -16.76 -3.90
N GLU A 177 5.97 -17.56 -4.81
CA GLU A 177 5.50 -17.67 -6.21
C GLU A 177 4.02 -18.07 -6.33
N ALA A 178 3.45 -18.73 -5.31
CA ALA A 178 2.01 -19.02 -5.26
C ALA A 178 1.14 -17.75 -5.23
N TYR A 179 1.72 -16.62 -4.82
CA TYR A 179 1.05 -15.32 -4.73
C TYR A 179 1.58 -14.33 -5.79
N HIS A 180 2.03 -14.85 -6.94
CA HIS A 180 2.50 -14.06 -8.07
C HIS A 180 1.39 -13.91 -9.12
N PHE A 181 0.99 -12.67 -9.40
CA PHE A 181 -0.17 -12.36 -10.22
C PHE A 181 0.11 -11.30 -11.29
N GLN A 182 -0.85 -11.16 -12.21
CA GLN A 182 -0.80 -10.23 -13.33
C GLN A 182 -1.82 -9.12 -13.14
N CYS A 183 -1.45 -7.88 -13.47
CA CYS A 183 -2.39 -6.78 -13.63
C CYS A 183 -3.41 -7.05 -14.75
N ASP A 184 -4.54 -6.35 -14.69
CA ASP A 184 -5.56 -6.40 -15.74
C ASP A 184 -5.01 -5.97 -17.11
N SER A 185 -5.71 -6.38 -18.17
CA SER A 185 -5.26 -6.18 -19.55
C SER A 185 -5.09 -4.70 -19.90
N GLY A 186 -3.85 -4.27 -20.04
CA GLY A 186 -3.48 -2.89 -20.39
C GLY A 186 -2.81 -2.14 -19.24
N ASP A 187 -3.00 -2.61 -18.02
CA ASP A 187 -2.49 -1.99 -16.81
C ASP A 187 -1.04 -2.40 -16.55
N SER A 188 -0.36 -1.60 -15.74
CA SER A 188 0.98 -1.89 -15.24
C SER A 188 1.02 -1.61 -13.75
N PHE A 189 1.91 -2.30 -13.04
CA PHE A 189 2.07 -2.07 -11.61
C PHE A 189 2.72 -0.69 -11.40
N ASP A 190 1.98 0.19 -10.74
CA ASP A 190 2.47 1.49 -10.31
C ASP A 190 3.03 1.36 -8.89
N TYR A 191 4.35 1.44 -8.78
CA TYR A 191 5.05 1.35 -7.51
C TYR A 191 4.79 2.56 -6.59
N GLN A 192 4.40 3.71 -7.16
CA GLN A 192 4.09 4.89 -6.38
C GLN A 192 2.79 4.64 -5.61
N THR A 193 1.82 4.02 -6.26
CA THR A 193 0.57 3.64 -5.61
C THR A 193 0.59 2.21 -5.04
N GLY A 194 1.66 1.45 -5.28
CA GLY A 194 1.74 0.04 -4.89
C GLY A 194 0.58 -0.80 -5.43
N ARG A 195 0.04 -0.46 -6.62
CA ARG A 195 -1.16 -1.07 -7.21
C ARG A 195 -1.06 -1.10 -8.72
N CYS A 196 -1.79 -2.00 -9.35
CA CYS A 196 -2.03 -1.92 -10.79
C CYS A 196 -2.87 -0.69 -11.13
N ALA A 197 -2.46 0.07 -12.13
CA ALA A 197 -3.20 1.25 -12.58
C ALA A 197 -3.24 1.38 -14.11
N PRO A 198 -4.39 1.81 -14.68
CA PRO A 198 -4.50 2.11 -16.10
C PRO A 198 -3.66 3.34 -16.44
N GLY A 199 -2.83 3.22 -17.49
CA GLY A 199 -1.95 4.30 -17.94
C GLY A 199 -0.65 4.46 -17.13
N ALA A 200 -0.42 3.60 -16.12
CA ALA A 200 0.89 3.51 -15.49
C ALA A 200 1.96 3.12 -16.53
N THR A 201 3.16 3.71 -16.40
CA THR A 201 4.26 3.41 -17.32
C THR A 201 4.84 2.04 -16.99
N CYS A 202 4.73 1.08 -17.91
CA CYS A 202 5.32 -0.23 -17.73
C CYS A 202 6.85 -0.13 -17.85
N LYS A 203 7.56 -0.38 -16.75
CA LYS A 203 9.02 -0.40 -16.69
C LYS A 203 9.51 -1.59 -15.87
N ASN A 204 10.15 -2.57 -16.52
CA ASN A 204 10.85 -3.64 -15.81
C ASN A 204 12.03 -3.05 -15.02
N LEU A 205 12.25 -3.58 -13.83
CA LEU A 205 13.32 -3.13 -12.95
C LEU A 205 14.65 -3.83 -13.30
N CYS A 206 14.55 -5.05 -13.81
CA CYS A 206 15.65 -5.93 -14.19
C CYS A 206 15.44 -6.53 -15.59
N ASP A 207 16.55 -6.87 -16.23
CA ASP A 207 16.63 -7.46 -17.58
C ASP A 207 16.79 -8.99 -17.55
#